data_AF-A0A2E8HSC0-F1
#
_entry.id   AF-A0A2E8HSC0-F1
#
_cell.length_a   1.000
_cell.length_b   1.000
_cell.length_c   1.000
_cell.angle_alpha   90.00
_cell.angle_beta   90.00
_cell.angle_gamma   90.00
#
_symmetry.space_group_name_H-M   'P 1'
#
loop_
_entity.id
_entity.type
_entity.pdbx_description
1 polymer ?
#
loop_
_entity_poly.entity_id
_entity_poly.type
_entity_poly.pdbx_seq_one_letter_code
_entity_poly.pdbx_strand_id
1 'polypeptide(L)'
;MTYLKRSITVLSITLLLVFSALAIADTNKPDLVKNSSMYSSMASDSFPAGDWDIDDNGQADALTDGLMFLRYAFGLSGVSLVNGLISSDSVHTTPAAIESELAIVFAE
;
A
#
# COMPACT_ATOMS: atom_id res chain seq x y z
N MET A 1 2.94 -38.12 -2.99
CA MET A 1 2.96 -36.64 -2.88
C MET A 1 1.66 -36.09 -2.28
N THR A 2 1.12 -36.72 -1.22
CA THR A 2 -0.22 -36.40 -0.68
C THR A 2 -0.16 -35.94 0.78
N TYR A 3 0.87 -36.36 1.51
CA TYR A 3 1.09 -36.00 2.91
C TYR A 3 1.57 -34.56 3.11
N LEU A 4 2.39 -34.03 2.18
CA LEU A 4 2.92 -32.68 2.26
C LEU A 4 1.83 -31.60 2.08
N LYS A 5 0.86 -31.84 1.18
CA LYS A 5 -0.28 -30.94 0.95
C LYS A 5 -1.23 -30.91 2.15
N ARG A 6 -1.47 -32.06 2.80
CA ARG A 6 -2.32 -32.16 4.01
C ARG A 6 -1.70 -31.43 5.21
N SER A 7 -0.37 -31.44 5.36
CA SER A 7 0.32 -30.74 6.46
C SER A 7 0.24 -29.22 6.34
N ILE A 8 0.33 -28.68 5.11
CA ILE A 8 0.26 -27.22 4.87
C ILE A 8 -1.18 -26.72 5.10
N THR A 9 -2.20 -27.45 4.61
CA THR A 9 -3.60 -27.06 4.81
C THR A 9 -4.02 -27.10 6.28
N VAL A 10 -3.58 -28.10 7.05
CA VAL A 10 -3.89 -28.18 8.50
C VAL A 10 -3.20 -27.06 9.27
N LEU A 11 -1.95 -26.71 8.93
CA LEU A 11 -1.21 -25.61 9.55
C LEU A 11 -1.88 -24.24 9.29
N SER A 12 -2.38 -24.01 8.08
CA SER A 12 -3.13 -22.79 7.73
C SER A 12 -4.49 -22.70 8.45
N ILE A 13 -5.21 -23.82 8.59
CA ILE A 13 -6.51 -23.84 9.29
C ILE A 13 -6.33 -23.61 10.79
N THR A 14 -5.29 -24.19 11.41
CA THR A 14 -5.00 -23.92 12.83
C THR A 14 -4.56 -22.48 13.07
N LEU A 15 -3.79 -21.87 12.16
CA LEU A 15 -3.35 -20.47 12.29
C LEU A 15 -4.53 -19.50 12.15
N LEU A 16 -5.49 -19.80 11.26
CA LEU A 16 -6.71 -19.00 11.07
C LEU A 16 -7.67 -19.10 12.29
N LEU A 17 -7.75 -20.28 12.93
CA LEU A 17 -8.60 -20.49 14.12
C LEU A 17 -8.03 -19.87 15.40
N VAL A 18 -6.70 -19.77 15.53
CA VAL A 18 -6.07 -19.13 16.70
C VAL A 18 -6.30 -17.62 16.71
N PHE A 19 -6.46 -16.98 15.54
CA PHE A 19 -6.79 -15.54 15.45
C PHE A 19 -8.18 -15.18 15.98
N SER A 20 -9.12 -16.13 16.06
CA SER A 20 -10.50 -15.85 16.49
C SER A 20 -10.70 -15.80 18.02
N ALA A 21 -9.71 -16.19 18.81
CA ALA A 21 -9.89 -16.39 20.26
C ALA A 21 -9.41 -15.23 21.15
N LEU A 22 -8.85 -14.13 20.60
CA LEU A 22 -8.52 -12.95 21.39
C LEU A 22 -9.66 -11.93 21.37
N ALA A 23 -10.81 -12.33 21.90
CA ALA A 23 -11.92 -11.43 22.19
C ALA A 23 -12.11 -11.36 23.71
N ILE A 24 -11.46 -10.39 24.35
CA ILE A 24 -11.73 -10.04 25.74
C ILE A 24 -13.09 -9.34 25.76
N ALA A 25 -14.11 -10.02 26.29
CA ALA A 25 -15.43 -9.45 26.50
C ALA A 25 -15.42 -8.58 27.75
N ASP A 26 -15.14 -7.28 27.60
CA ASP A 26 -15.51 -6.27 28.58
C ASP A 26 -16.97 -5.81 28.32
N THR A 27 -17.80 -5.90 29.35
CA THR A 27 -19.22 -5.52 29.36
C THR A 27 -19.46 -4.04 29.70
N ASN A 28 -18.41 -3.23 29.75
CA ASN A 28 -18.53 -1.77 29.80
C ASN A 28 -18.14 -1.17 28.45
N LYS A 29 -18.98 -1.33 27.41
CA LYS A 29 -18.75 -0.69 26.11
C LYS A 29 -19.39 0.70 26.12
N PRO A 30 -18.64 1.82 26.15
CA PRO A 30 -19.16 3.05 25.58
C PRO A 30 -19.52 2.78 24.12
N ASP A 31 -20.61 3.35 23.61
CA ASP A 31 -21.13 3.10 22.26
C ASP A 31 -20.10 3.42 21.16
N LEU A 32 -19.29 2.43 20.75
CA LEU A 32 -18.32 2.55 19.65
C LEU A 32 -18.95 2.25 18.28
N VAL A 33 -20.14 2.81 18.00
CA VAL A 33 -20.86 2.63 16.71
C VAL A 33 -21.08 3.96 15.96
N LYS A 34 -20.50 5.08 16.43
CA LYS A 34 -20.57 6.38 15.73
C LYS A 34 -19.29 6.85 15.06
N ASN A 35 -18.24 6.03 15.03
CA ASN A 35 -16.92 6.40 14.51
C ASN A 35 -16.41 5.50 13.37
N SER A 36 -17.18 4.51 12.90
CA SER A 36 -16.77 3.71 11.73
C SER A 36 -16.73 4.52 10.43
N SER A 37 -17.51 5.61 10.32
CA SER A 37 -17.39 6.56 9.22
C SER A 37 -16.32 7.64 9.45
N MET A 38 -15.86 7.81 10.70
CA MET A 38 -14.86 8.81 11.06
C MET A 38 -13.43 8.27 10.89
N TYR A 39 -13.21 6.98 11.14
CA TYR A 39 -11.90 6.34 10.89
C TYR A 39 -11.68 5.96 9.43
N SER A 40 -12.76 5.82 8.63
CA SER A 40 -12.63 5.62 7.18
C SER A 40 -12.35 6.91 6.43
N SER A 41 -12.75 8.07 6.96
CA SER A 41 -12.45 9.38 6.37
C SER A 41 -11.05 9.90 6.71
N MET A 42 -10.42 9.37 7.77
CA MET A 42 -9.03 9.69 8.14
C MET A 42 -8.01 8.73 7.50
N ALA A 43 -8.47 7.62 6.91
CA ALA A 43 -7.66 6.71 6.09
C ALA A 43 -7.81 7.00 4.58
N SER A 44 -8.73 7.88 4.19
CA SER A 44 -8.95 8.33 2.81
C SER A 44 -8.38 9.71 2.52
N ASP A 45 -7.87 10.40 3.52
CA ASP A 45 -7.05 11.58 3.30
C ASP A 45 -5.67 11.03 2.94
N SER A 46 -5.37 10.96 1.63
CA SER A 46 -4.01 10.84 1.10
C SER A 46 -3.14 11.77 1.93
N PHE A 47 -2.35 11.21 2.85
CA PHE A 47 -1.47 12.03 3.67
C PHE A 47 -0.47 12.66 2.71
N PRO A 48 -0.40 14.00 2.60
CA PRO A 48 0.42 14.67 1.59
C PRO A 48 1.89 14.73 2.03
N ALA A 49 2.45 13.59 2.42
CA ALA A 49 3.85 13.40 2.77
C ALA A 49 4.28 12.00 2.30
N GLY A 50 5.04 11.96 1.21
CA GLY A 50 5.94 10.85 0.88
C GLY A 50 5.33 9.45 0.92
N ASP A 51 4.18 9.23 0.29
CA ASP A 51 3.68 7.87 0.06
C ASP A 51 4.57 7.17 -0.98
N TRP A 52 4.75 5.86 -0.85
CA TRP A 52 5.43 5.03 -1.84
C TRP A 52 4.59 4.80 -3.11
N ASP A 53 3.32 5.21 -3.14
CA ASP A 53 2.47 5.35 -4.33
C ASP A 53 2.82 6.65 -5.07
N ILE A 54 3.79 6.57 -5.97
CA ILE A 54 4.40 7.72 -6.65
C ILE A 54 3.51 8.26 -7.77
N ASP A 55 2.72 7.38 -8.41
CA ASP A 55 1.82 7.77 -9.49
C ASP A 55 0.38 8.07 -9.05
N ASP A 56 0.10 7.93 -7.75
CA ASP A 56 -1.16 8.20 -7.04
C ASP A 56 -2.33 7.42 -7.68
N ASN A 57 -2.08 6.15 -8.02
CA ASN A 57 -3.12 5.24 -8.53
C ASN A 57 -3.90 4.53 -7.41
N GLY A 58 -3.53 4.77 -6.15
CA GLY A 58 -4.07 4.15 -4.95
C GLY A 58 -3.38 2.84 -4.57
N GLN A 59 -2.26 2.47 -5.19
CA GLN A 59 -1.47 1.26 -4.93
C GLN A 59 0.03 1.58 -4.97
N ALA A 60 0.69 1.49 -3.82
CA ALA A 60 2.16 1.46 -3.76
C ALA A 60 2.67 0.07 -4.19
N ASP A 61 3.13 -0.06 -5.44
CA ASP A 61 3.62 -1.31 -5.99
C ASP A 61 5.09 -1.26 -6.50
N ALA A 62 5.75 -2.42 -6.49
CA ALA A 62 7.17 -2.49 -6.80
C ALA A 62 7.46 -2.32 -8.31
N LEU A 63 6.50 -2.61 -9.19
CA LEU A 63 6.69 -2.62 -10.63
C LEU A 63 6.59 -1.22 -11.22
N THR A 64 5.61 -0.42 -10.79
CA THR A 64 5.45 0.99 -11.18
C THR A 64 6.29 1.88 -10.28
N ASP A 65 5.97 1.96 -9.00
CA ASP A 65 6.55 2.93 -8.08
C ASP A 65 7.98 2.59 -7.71
N GLY A 66 8.21 1.33 -7.32
CA GLY A 66 9.55 0.85 -6.96
C GLY A 66 10.54 1.01 -8.11
N LEU A 67 10.12 0.75 -9.35
CA LEU A 67 10.97 0.93 -10.52
C LEU A 67 11.17 2.41 -10.88
N MET A 68 10.15 3.27 -10.74
CA MET A 68 10.32 4.72 -10.89
C MET A 68 11.34 5.26 -9.89
N PHE A 69 11.23 4.86 -8.62
CA PHE A 69 12.18 5.23 -7.58
C PHE A 69 13.61 4.79 -7.90
N LEU A 70 13.81 3.53 -8.32
CA LEU A 70 15.14 3.04 -8.70
C LEU A 70 15.74 3.79 -9.89
N ARG A 71 14.93 4.08 -10.92
CA ARG A 71 15.37 4.87 -12.09
C ARG A 71 15.82 6.26 -11.64
N TYR A 72 15.02 6.91 -10.80
CA TYR A 72 15.35 8.23 -10.26
C TYR A 72 16.60 8.21 -9.37
N ALA A 73 16.75 7.22 -8.49
CA ALA A 73 17.94 7.03 -7.66
C ALA A 73 19.22 6.81 -8.48
N PHE A 74 19.09 6.24 -9.69
CA PHE A 74 20.20 6.14 -10.66
C PHE A 74 20.37 7.37 -11.55
N GLY A 75 19.62 8.45 -11.30
CA GLY A 75 19.76 9.74 -11.99
C GLY A 75 19.03 9.83 -13.34
N LEU A 76 18.06 8.95 -13.60
CA LEU A 76 17.20 9.07 -14.79
C LEU A 76 16.10 10.10 -14.55
N SER A 77 15.76 10.84 -15.61
CA SER A 77 14.73 11.90 -15.60
C SER A 77 13.96 11.94 -16.92
N GLY A 78 12.90 12.74 -16.97
CA GLY A 78 12.08 12.98 -18.15
C GLY A 78 11.43 11.71 -18.67
N VAL A 79 11.43 11.52 -19.99
CA VAL A 79 10.80 10.36 -20.63
C VAL A 79 11.44 9.05 -20.15
N SER A 80 12.76 9.00 -19.95
CA SER A 80 13.46 7.78 -19.52
C SER A 80 13.06 7.31 -18.12
N LEU A 81 12.63 8.22 -17.26
CA LEU A 81 12.11 7.89 -15.93
C LEU A 81 10.79 7.13 -16.03
N VAL A 82 9.83 7.67 -16.78
CA VAL A 82 8.43 7.20 -16.77
C VAL A 82 8.08 6.21 -17.89
N ASN A 83 8.99 6.01 -18.87
CA ASN A 83 8.68 5.21 -20.06
C ASN A 83 8.26 3.77 -19.68
N GLY A 84 7.04 3.41 -20.09
CA GLY A 84 6.44 2.10 -19.86
C GLY A 84 5.94 1.85 -18.43
N LEU A 85 5.90 2.87 -17.56
CA LEU A 85 5.46 2.73 -16.16
C LEU A 85 4.14 3.44 -15.85
N ILE A 86 3.68 4.34 -16.72
CA ILE A 86 2.40 5.05 -16.54
C ILE A 86 1.24 4.16 -16.99
N SER A 87 0.30 3.92 -16.09
CA SER A 87 -0.94 3.17 -16.31
C SER A 87 -2.11 4.08 -16.69
N SER A 88 -3.25 3.51 -17.05
CA SER A 88 -4.51 4.26 -17.24
C SER A 88 -5.04 4.87 -15.95
N ASP A 89 -4.63 4.30 -14.82
CA ASP A 89 -5.17 4.59 -13.49
C ASP A 89 -4.24 5.55 -12.71
N SER A 90 -3.05 5.83 -13.26
CA SER A 90 -2.11 6.81 -12.71
C SER A 90 -2.69 8.22 -12.76
N VAL A 91 -2.67 8.92 -11.63
CA VAL A 91 -3.05 10.35 -11.55
C VAL A 91 -1.89 11.21 -12.02
N HIS A 92 -0.66 10.89 -11.62
CA HIS A 92 0.54 11.54 -12.11
C HIS A 92 1.03 10.89 -13.41
N THR A 93 0.75 11.54 -14.53
CA THR A 93 1.04 11.00 -15.87
C THR A 93 2.18 11.70 -16.61
N THR A 94 2.77 12.74 -16.01
CA THR A 94 3.85 13.51 -16.62
C THR A 94 5.17 13.31 -15.88
N PRO A 95 6.33 13.32 -16.55
CA PRO A 95 7.62 13.20 -15.89
C PRO A 95 7.84 14.24 -14.79
N ALA A 96 7.45 15.49 -15.03
CA ALA A 96 7.64 16.57 -14.08
C ALA A 96 6.84 16.38 -12.78
N ALA A 97 5.61 15.84 -12.88
CA ALA A 97 4.80 15.53 -11.69
C ALA A 97 5.46 14.39 -10.88
N ILE A 98 5.83 13.30 -11.55
CA ILE A 98 6.50 12.16 -10.92
C ILE A 98 7.82 12.55 -10.26
N GLU A 99 8.64 13.40 -10.90
CA GLU A 99 9.88 13.91 -10.32
C GLU A 99 9.64 14.75 -9.06
N SER A 100 8.52 15.48 -8.99
CA SER A 100 8.13 16.24 -7.79
C SER A 100 7.82 15.31 -6.62
N GLU A 101 7.02 14.27 -6.85
CA GLU A 101 6.68 13.29 -5.81
C GLU A 101 7.91 12.50 -5.35
N LEU A 102 8.74 12.05 -6.30
CA LEU A 102 10.00 11.36 -5.99
C LEU A 102 10.98 12.23 -5.21
N ALA A 103 11.02 13.54 -5.46
CA ALA A 103 11.86 14.45 -4.68
C ALA A 103 11.42 14.56 -3.21
N ILE A 104 10.11 14.41 -2.95
CA ILE A 104 9.56 14.35 -1.59
C ILE A 104 9.96 13.02 -0.94
N VAL A 105 9.65 11.88 -1.59
CA VAL A 105 9.94 10.53 -1.07
C VAL A 105 11.44 10.31 -0.84
N PHE A 106 12.30 10.80 -1.73
CA PHE A 106 13.75 10.61 -1.61
C PHE A 106 14.39 11.46 -0.49
N ALA A 107 13.68 12.48 -0.01
CA ALA A 107 14.17 13.35 1.06
C ALA A 107 13.84 12.85 2.48
N GLU A 108 13.01 11.81 2.61
CA GLU A 108 12.65 11.15 3.88
C GLU A 108 13.67 10.08 4.29
#